data_AF-A0A7X5QYX3-F1
#
_entry.id   AF-A0A7X5QYX3-F1
#
_cell.length_a   1.000
_cell.length_b   1.000
_cell.length_c   1.000
_cell.angle_alpha   90.00
_cell.angle_beta   90.00
_cell.angle_gamma   90.00
#
_symmetry.space_group_name_H-M   'P 1'
#
loop_
_entity.id
_entity.type
_entity.pdbx_description
1 polymer ?
#
loop_
_entity_poly.entity_id
_entity_poly.type
_entity_poly.pdbx_seq_one_letter_code
_entity_poly.pdbx_strand_id
1 'polypeptide(L)'
;MSADAQGNSVENVGVPITGLAAFAPVIAINALSKVQLAASPLNMPAGFKKLGLIKVDGGPAPARESGDAIDFFQKGYSLAGDGTRTVQIVLAEQNAAVTELIEGVEPDENGVIEVSSSLPDNQFILFVSTRYRNGVEKREIGVASVTAVEPDKQERGSVEGASVTFTWQEHELFNGSPFWRWLGTPGTGAEAKAFWTVTVDGAPTGGTYTLVLAGASTPPIAYNAAAAAITAALNGLSGVTGLSGITSSGSGPYAVTLPSAAVLATGVIDLTGGTSPSVTVA
;
A
#
# COMPACT_ATOMS: atom_id res chain seq x y z
N MET A 1 -22.42 -4.16 -18.86
CA MET A 1 -23.81 -3.65 -18.89
C MET A 1 -23.79 -2.26 -18.30
N SER A 2 -24.16 -1.25 -19.10
CA SER A 2 -24.21 0.14 -18.65
C SER A 2 -25.17 0.29 -17.47
N ALA A 3 -24.99 1.35 -16.68
CA ALA A 3 -25.85 1.65 -15.53
C ALA A 3 -27.33 1.68 -15.96
N ASP A 4 -28.22 1.21 -15.09
CA ASP A 4 -29.66 1.28 -15.32
C ASP A 4 -30.16 2.74 -15.38
N ALA A 5 -31.45 2.93 -15.68
CA ALA A 5 -32.06 4.26 -15.74
C ALA A 5 -32.04 5.04 -14.41
N GLN A 6 -31.64 4.41 -13.30
CA GLN A 6 -31.48 5.00 -11.97
C GLN A 6 -30.00 5.25 -11.62
N GLY A 7 -29.07 4.92 -12.51
CA GLY A 7 -27.62 5.08 -12.31
C GLY A 7 -26.96 3.92 -11.55
N ASN A 8 -27.66 2.82 -11.31
CA ASN A 8 -27.10 1.65 -10.63
C ASN A 8 -26.37 0.76 -11.65
N SER A 9 -25.15 0.33 -11.32
CA SER A 9 -24.41 -0.63 -12.14
C SER A 9 -23.93 -1.80 -11.29
N VAL A 10 -24.29 -3.01 -11.72
CA VAL A 10 -23.81 -4.27 -11.11
C VAL A 10 -22.29 -4.40 -11.27
N GLU A 11 -21.70 -3.77 -12.27
CA GLU A 11 -20.24 -3.77 -12.51
C GLU A 11 -19.47 -2.93 -11.48
N ASN A 12 -20.16 -2.00 -10.81
CA ASN A 12 -19.59 -1.17 -9.75
C ASN A 12 -19.74 -1.80 -8.36
N VAL A 13 -20.34 -2.99 -8.25
CA VAL A 13 -20.46 -3.72 -6.99
C VAL A 13 -19.08 -4.25 -6.59
N GLY A 14 -18.56 -3.73 -5.48
CA GLY A 14 -17.30 -4.16 -4.89
C GLY A 14 -17.41 -5.54 -4.24
N VAL A 15 -17.25 -6.61 -5.02
CA VAL A 15 -17.13 -7.98 -4.49
C VAL A 15 -15.65 -8.23 -4.15
N PRO A 16 -15.26 -8.33 -2.87
CA PRO A 16 -13.86 -8.57 -2.50
C PRO A 16 -13.43 -9.95 -2.98
N ILE A 17 -12.23 -10.03 -3.56
CA ILE A 17 -11.66 -11.29 -4.09
C ILE A 17 -10.36 -11.68 -3.38
N THR A 18 -9.62 -10.70 -2.86
CA THR A 18 -8.40 -10.94 -2.07
C THR A 18 -8.11 -9.72 -1.21
N GLY A 19 -7.38 -9.92 -0.12
CA GLY A 19 -6.84 -8.86 0.72
C GLY A 19 -5.37 -9.07 1.02
N LEU A 20 -4.71 -8.02 1.46
CA LEU A 20 -3.35 -8.07 1.99
C LEU A 20 -3.22 -7.06 3.12
N ALA A 21 -2.54 -7.45 4.19
CA ALA A 21 -2.17 -6.57 5.28
C ALA A 21 -0.66 -6.65 5.53
N ALA A 22 -0.05 -5.51 5.85
CA ALA A 22 1.37 -5.40 6.16
C ALA A 22 1.58 -4.30 7.20
N PHE A 23 2.61 -4.43 8.03
CA PHE A 23 2.96 -3.44 9.04
C PHE A 23 4.43 -3.04 8.95
N ALA A 24 4.75 -1.85 9.44
CA ALA A 24 6.11 -1.33 9.49
C ALA A 24 6.31 -0.45 10.74
N PRO A 25 7.55 -0.29 11.25
CA PRO A 25 7.84 0.68 12.30
C PRO A 25 7.43 2.11 11.90
N VAL A 26 7.02 2.92 12.90
CA VAL A 26 6.61 4.34 12.69
C VAL A 26 7.82 5.22 12.43
N ILE A 27 8.31 5.18 11.20
CA ILE A 27 9.41 6.03 10.71
C ILE A 27 9.05 6.61 9.35
N ALA A 28 9.52 7.82 9.06
CA ALA A 28 9.11 8.57 7.86
C ALA A 28 9.39 7.83 6.53
N ILE A 29 10.47 7.05 6.46
CA ILE A 29 10.82 6.24 5.28
C ILE A 29 9.78 5.16 4.95
N ASN A 30 8.98 4.74 5.93
CA ASN A 30 7.91 3.75 5.76
C ASN A 30 6.56 4.40 5.41
N ALA A 31 6.44 5.72 5.42
CA ALA A 31 5.20 6.39 5.03
C ALA A 31 5.11 6.46 3.48
N LEU A 32 4.11 5.80 2.90
CA LEU A 32 3.84 5.88 1.46
C LEU A 32 3.32 7.27 1.10
N SER A 33 3.85 7.86 0.03
CA SER A 33 3.24 9.04 -0.59
C SER A 33 1.90 8.68 -1.25
N LYS A 34 1.05 9.68 -1.46
CA LYS A 34 -0.25 9.51 -2.15
C LYS A 34 -0.09 8.94 -3.57
N VAL A 35 1.01 9.28 -4.25
CA VAL A 35 1.33 8.76 -5.59
C VAL A 35 1.71 7.29 -5.52
N GLN A 36 2.58 6.91 -4.58
CA GLN A 36 2.94 5.50 -4.35
C GLN A 36 1.72 4.67 -3.96
N LEU A 37 0.80 5.24 -3.17
CA LEU A 37 -0.44 4.57 -2.77
C LEU A 37 -1.35 4.23 -3.96
N ALA A 38 -1.29 4.99 -5.06
CA ALA A 38 -2.06 4.75 -6.29
C ALA A 38 -1.30 3.92 -7.35
N ALA A 39 0.00 3.64 -7.13
CA ALA A 39 0.88 3.01 -8.11
C ALA A 39 0.53 1.52 -8.36
N SER A 40 0.95 1.02 -9.52
CA SER A 40 0.89 -0.39 -9.91
C SER A 40 2.17 -0.74 -10.69
N PRO A 41 3.07 -1.60 -10.17
CA PRO A 41 2.96 -2.30 -8.89
C PRO A 41 3.06 -1.34 -7.69
N LEU A 42 2.45 -1.73 -6.56
CA LEU A 42 2.65 -1.04 -5.29
C LEU A 42 4.06 -1.37 -4.77
N ASN A 43 4.94 -0.38 -4.75
CA ASN A 43 6.27 -0.53 -4.17
C ASN A 43 6.22 -0.28 -2.67
N MET A 44 6.31 -1.35 -1.88
CA MET A 44 6.38 -1.25 -0.41
C MET A 44 7.81 -0.97 0.04
N PRO A 45 8.04 0.00 0.94
CA PRO A 45 9.33 0.19 1.58
C PRO A 45 9.83 -1.08 2.28
N ALA A 46 11.14 -1.26 2.35
CA ALA A 46 11.77 -2.47 2.90
C ALA A 46 11.40 -2.75 4.37
N GLY A 47 10.95 -1.75 5.13
CA GLY A 47 10.50 -1.90 6.50
C GLY A 47 9.13 -2.57 6.65
N PHE A 48 8.37 -2.79 5.57
CA PHE A 48 7.08 -3.47 5.63
C PHE A 48 7.22 -4.99 5.72
N LYS A 49 6.65 -5.55 6.77
CA LYS A 49 6.47 -6.99 6.99
C LYS A 49 5.02 -7.36 6.64
N LYS A 50 4.84 -8.31 5.72
CA LYS A 50 3.50 -8.80 5.32
C LYS A 50 2.97 -9.77 6.37
N LEU A 51 1.69 -9.65 6.71
CA LEU A 51 1.02 -10.47 7.72
C LEU A 51 0.57 -11.85 7.23
N GLY A 52 0.96 -12.26 6.01
CA GLY A 52 0.64 -13.59 5.47
C GLY A 52 -0.81 -13.75 4.98
N LEU A 53 -1.29 -14.99 4.98
CA LEU A 53 -2.63 -15.36 4.52
C LEU A 53 -3.74 -14.94 5.51
N ILE A 54 -4.83 -14.42 4.95
CA ILE A 54 -6.06 -14.02 5.67
C ILE A 54 -7.12 -15.11 5.43
N LYS A 55 -7.91 -15.45 6.46
CA LYS A 55 -8.98 -16.45 6.36
C LYS A 55 -10.06 -16.01 5.34
N VAL A 56 -10.73 -16.96 4.69
CA VAL A 56 -11.73 -16.67 3.63
C VAL A 56 -12.91 -15.82 4.13
N ASP A 57 -13.28 -15.98 5.39
CA ASP A 57 -14.31 -15.26 6.14
C ASP A 57 -13.74 -14.11 6.99
N GLY A 58 -12.43 -13.92 6.98
CA GLY A 58 -11.67 -13.06 7.88
C GLY A 58 -11.10 -11.78 7.27
N GLY A 59 -11.64 -11.37 6.11
CA GLY A 59 -11.18 -10.17 5.40
C GLY A 59 -11.32 -8.89 6.24
N PRO A 60 -10.63 -7.78 5.84
CA PRO A 60 -10.66 -6.54 6.60
C PRO A 60 -12.06 -5.99 6.86
N ALA A 61 -12.44 -5.91 8.13
CA ALA A 61 -13.73 -5.41 8.61
C ALA A 61 -13.54 -4.06 9.33
N PRO A 62 -13.80 -2.92 8.66
CA PRO A 62 -13.69 -1.61 9.30
C PRO A 62 -14.87 -1.37 10.24
N ALA A 63 -14.60 -0.84 11.43
CA ALA A 63 -15.62 -0.37 12.36
C ALA A 63 -15.39 1.10 12.73
N ARG A 64 -16.45 1.73 13.24
CA ARG A 64 -16.43 3.10 13.77
C ARG A 64 -17.24 3.12 15.03
N GLU A 65 -16.64 3.63 16.10
CA GLU A 65 -17.36 3.99 17.31
C GLU A 65 -17.29 5.50 17.51
N SER A 66 -18.34 6.06 18.09
CA SER A 66 -18.37 7.44 18.52
C SER A 66 -18.42 7.41 20.03
N GLY A 67 -17.45 8.03 20.70
CA GLY A 67 -17.52 8.24 22.14
C GLY A 67 -18.76 9.06 22.52
N ASP A 68 -19.12 9.02 23.80
CA ASP A 68 -20.26 9.76 24.33
C ASP A 68 -20.13 11.26 24.01
N ALA A 69 -21.21 11.85 23.54
CA ALA A 69 -21.25 13.27 23.26
C ALA A 69 -21.14 14.06 24.57
N ILE A 70 -20.29 15.10 24.59
CA ILE A 70 -20.26 16.03 25.72
C ILE A 70 -21.41 17.02 25.52
N ASP A 71 -22.48 16.86 26.28
CA ASP A 71 -23.58 17.83 26.33
C ASP A 71 -23.12 19.10 27.06
N PHE A 72 -23.20 20.24 26.40
CA PHE A 72 -22.91 21.53 27.03
C PHE A 72 -24.09 21.99 27.89
N PHE A 73 -23.80 22.83 28.89
CA PHE A 73 -24.81 23.40 29.81
C PHE A 73 -25.96 24.18 29.09
N GLN A 74 -25.74 24.57 27.83
CA GLN A 74 -26.75 25.17 26.97
C GLN A 74 -27.56 24.06 26.28
N LYS A 75 -28.88 24.04 26.51
CA LYS A 75 -29.80 23.07 25.91
C LYS A 75 -29.69 23.09 24.37
N GLY A 76 -29.25 21.97 23.79
CA GLY A 76 -29.15 21.78 22.33
C GLY A 76 -27.74 21.87 21.75
N TYR A 77 -26.69 22.02 22.57
CA TYR A 77 -25.30 21.98 22.13
C TYR A 77 -24.62 20.72 22.64
N SER A 78 -24.11 19.90 21.71
CA SER A 78 -23.33 18.70 22.00
C SER A 78 -22.04 18.72 21.20
N LEU A 79 -20.90 18.41 21.83
CA LEU A 79 -19.67 18.06 21.11
C LEU A 79 -19.73 16.56 20.78
N ALA A 80 -19.48 16.18 19.53
CA ALA A 80 -19.33 14.77 19.19
C ALA A 80 -18.16 14.19 19.98
N GLY A 81 -18.36 13.06 20.67
CA GLY A 81 -17.27 12.38 21.37
C GLY A 81 -16.19 11.90 20.41
N ASP A 82 -14.98 11.71 20.93
CA ASP A 82 -13.83 11.26 20.15
C ASP A 82 -14.18 9.96 19.42
N GLY A 83 -14.10 10.00 18.08
CA GLY A 83 -14.51 8.88 17.25
C GLY A 83 -13.33 7.95 16.98
N THR A 84 -13.38 6.73 17.50
CA THR A 84 -12.36 5.72 17.21
C THR A 84 -12.67 5.00 15.89
N ARG A 85 -11.60 4.62 15.18
CA ARG A 85 -11.68 3.84 13.94
C ARG A 85 -10.89 2.56 14.16
N THR A 86 -11.51 1.43 13.88
CA THR A 86 -10.84 0.13 13.98
C THR A 86 -10.93 -0.63 12.67
N VAL A 87 -10.02 -1.58 12.48
CA VAL A 87 -10.11 -2.60 11.44
C VAL A 87 -9.78 -3.95 12.07
N GLN A 88 -10.64 -4.93 11.84
CA GLN A 88 -10.43 -6.31 12.28
C GLN A 88 -10.03 -7.19 11.10
N ILE A 89 -9.04 -8.07 11.30
CA ILE A 89 -8.55 -9.02 10.29
C ILE A 89 -8.30 -10.36 10.99
N VAL A 90 -8.76 -11.48 10.41
CA VAL A 90 -8.44 -12.82 10.91
C VAL A 90 -7.23 -13.37 10.17
N LEU A 91 -6.09 -13.35 10.85
CA LEU A 91 -4.81 -13.85 10.34
C LEU A 91 -4.79 -15.37 10.46
N ALA A 92 -4.60 -16.07 9.33
CA ALA A 92 -4.66 -17.52 9.26
C ALA A 92 -3.27 -18.18 9.21
N GLU A 93 -2.23 -17.40 8.89
CA GLU A 93 -0.86 -17.89 8.81
C GLU A 93 -0.10 -17.57 10.10
N GLN A 94 0.47 -18.59 10.75
CA GLN A 94 1.37 -18.42 11.88
C GLN A 94 2.81 -18.26 11.37
N ASN A 95 3.26 -17.01 11.21
CA ASN A 95 4.63 -16.69 10.81
C ASN A 95 5.25 -15.63 11.74
N ALA A 96 6.57 -15.44 11.64
CA ALA A 96 7.31 -14.54 12.53
C ALA A 96 6.77 -13.11 12.54
N ALA A 97 6.25 -12.61 11.40
CA ALA A 97 5.67 -11.27 11.30
C ALA A 97 4.34 -11.15 12.04
N VAL A 98 3.50 -12.20 11.99
CA VAL A 98 2.24 -12.27 12.75
C VAL A 98 2.53 -12.38 14.24
N THR A 99 3.54 -13.17 14.63
CA THR A 99 3.98 -13.30 16.02
C THR A 99 4.50 -11.96 16.57
N GLU A 100 5.39 -11.28 15.84
CA GLU A 100 5.92 -9.97 16.22
C GLU A 100 4.81 -8.90 16.34
N LEU A 101 3.82 -8.94 15.47
CA LEU A 101 2.67 -8.02 15.52
C LEU A 101 1.83 -8.23 16.79
N ILE A 102 1.52 -9.50 17.11
CA ILE A 102 0.61 -9.85 18.21
C ILE A 102 1.30 -9.68 19.57
N GLU A 103 2.55 -10.12 19.66
CA GLU A 103 3.29 -10.27 20.92
C GLU A 103 4.27 -9.12 21.16
N GLY A 104 4.59 -8.34 20.12
CA GLY A 104 5.49 -7.18 20.21
C GLY A 104 6.97 -7.54 20.35
N VAL A 105 7.34 -8.81 20.22
CA VAL A 105 8.69 -9.33 20.38
C VAL A 105 9.05 -10.20 19.18
N GLU A 106 10.26 -9.99 18.64
CA GLU A 106 10.81 -10.85 17.59
C GLU A 106 11.25 -12.20 18.19
N PRO A 107 10.94 -13.36 17.56
CA PRO A 107 11.40 -14.66 18.03
C PRO A 107 12.92 -14.71 18.16
N ASP A 108 13.42 -15.38 19.21
CA ASP A 108 14.85 -15.58 19.40
C ASP A 108 15.48 -16.53 18.34
N GLU A 109 16.79 -16.77 18.41
CA GLU A 109 17.50 -17.67 17.48
C GLU A 109 16.94 -19.10 17.45
N ASN A 110 16.14 -19.50 18.44
CA ASN A 110 15.48 -20.80 18.54
C ASN A 110 13.99 -20.75 18.15
N GLY A 111 13.47 -19.58 17.76
CA GLY A 111 12.06 -19.37 17.41
C GLY A 111 11.14 -19.24 18.61
N VAL A 112 11.67 -18.99 19.81
CA VAL A 112 10.90 -18.85 21.06
C VAL A 112 10.65 -17.36 21.32
N ILE A 113 9.42 -17.04 21.74
CA ILE A 113 9.06 -15.72 22.26
C ILE A 113 8.68 -15.82 23.74
N GLU A 114 9.10 -14.84 24.54
CA GLU A 114 8.60 -14.67 25.90
C GLU A 114 7.27 -13.91 25.84
N VAL A 115 6.16 -14.66 25.90
CA VAL A 115 4.81 -14.11 25.83
C VAL A 115 4.52 -13.30 27.10
N SER A 116 4.27 -12.01 26.93
CA SER A 116 3.82 -11.15 28.03
C SER A 116 2.29 -11.23 28.15
N SER A 117 1.74 -11.07 29.36
CA SER A 117 0.29 -11.07 29.56
C SER A 117 -0.42 -9.78 29.08
N SER A 118 0.34 -8.82 28.55
CA SER A 118 -0.14 -7.50 28.18
C SER A 118 0.07 -7.28 26.68
N LEU A 119 -0.93 -6.70 25.99
CA LEU A 119 -0.74 -6.27 24.61
C LEU A 119 0.35 -5.19 24.55
N PRO A 120 1.27 -5.26 23.57
CA PRO A 120 2.30 -4.26 23.44
C PRO A 120 1.68 -2.89 23.11
N ASP A 121 2.11 -1.85 23.82
CA ASP A 121 1.67 -0.45 23.62
C ASP A 121 2.34 0.17 22.36
N ASN A 122 2.73 -0.67 21.41
CA ASN A 122 3.54 -0.30 20.26
C ASN A 122 2.66 0.22 19.11
N GLN A 123 2.91 1.46 18.71
CA GLN A 123 2.35 2.00 17.48
C GLN A 123 3.18 1.51 16.28
N PHE A 124 2.51 1.21 15.17
CA PHE A 124 3.13 0.84 13.89
C PHE A 124 2.35 1.44 12.73
N ILE A 125 2.99 1.58 11.57
CA ILE A 125 2.30 1.90 10.32
C ILE A 125 1.62 0.62 9.84
N LEU A 126 0.30 0.64 9.71
CA LEU A 126 -0.49 -0.44 9.17
C LEU A 126 -0.93 -0.10 7.74
N PHE A 127 -0.69 -1.02 6.81
CA PHE A 127 -1.22 -0.99 5.46
C PHE A 127 -2.20 -2.14 5.26
N VAL A 128 -3.40 -1.84 4.76
CA VAL A 128 -4.44 -2.82 4.43
C VAL A 128 -4.93 -2.57 3.00
N SER A 129 -5.02 -3.63 2.21
CA SER A 129 -5.60 -3.57 0.87
C SER A 129 -6.68 -4.62 0.67
N THR A 130 -7.68 -4.26 -0.13
CA THR A 130 -8.76 -5.15 -0.57
C THR A 130 -8.95 -4.95 -2.05
N ARG A 131 -8.74 -6.01 -2.82
CA ARG A 131 -8.99 -6.02 -4.26
C ARG A 131 -10.38 -6.56 -4.55
N TYR A 132 -11.10 -5.88 -5.42
CA TYR A 132 -12.44 -6.25 -5.83
C TYR A 132 -12.46 -6.88 -7.23
N ARG A 133 -13.52 -7.64 -7.53
CA ARG A 133 -13.71 -8.32 -8.81
C ARG A 133 -13.72 -7.36 -10.01
N ASN A 134 -14.18 -6.13 -9.81
CA ASN A 134 -14.24 -5.09 -10.85
C ASN A 134 -12.88 -4.42 -11.14
N GLY A 135 -11.78 -4.91 -10.57
CA GLY A 135 -10.44 -4.37 -10.78
C GLY A 135 -10.11 -3.15 -9.91
N VAL A 136 -11.08 -2.63 -9.16
CA VAL A 136 -10.84 -1.59 -8.16
C VAL A 136 -10.14 -2.22 -6.96
N GLU A 137 -9.26 -1.43 -6.33
CA GLU A 137 -8.59 -1.78 -5.10
C GLU A 137 -8.81 -0.65 -4.09
N LYS A 138 -9.15 -1.04 -2.86
CA LYS A 138 -9.17 -0.15 -1.70
C LYS A 138 -7.87 -0.35 -0.95
N ARG A 139 -7.14 0.72 -0.67
CA ARG A 139 -5.91 0.73 0.13
C ARG A 139 -6.05 1.71 1.27
N GLU A 140 -5.69 1.28 2.47
CA GLU A 140 -5.77 2.05 3.71
C GLU A 140 -4.40 2.00 4.38
N ILE A 141 -3.84 3.17 4.73
CA ILE A 141 -2.53 3.27 5.39
C ILE A 141 -2.57 4.34 6.48
N GLY A 142 -2.06 4.04 7.66
CA GLY A 142 -2.05 4.94 8.80
C GLY A 142 -1.23 4.38 9.95
N VAL A 143 -1.15 5.11 11.06
CA VAL A 143 -0.59 4.57 12.31
C VAL A 143 -1.70 3.81 13.03
N ALA A 144 -1.41 2.62 13.55
CA ALA A 144 -2.33 1.81 14.33
C ALA A 144 -1.63 1.16 15.52
N SER A 145 -2.43 0.70 16.48
CA SER A 145 -2.03 -0.17 17.59
C SER A 145 -2.94 -1.39 17.65
N VAL A 146 -2.42 -2.52 18.17
CA VAL A 146 -3.25 -3.70 18.46
C VAL A 146 -4.03 -3.45 19.75
N THR A 147 -5.35 -3.59 19.70
CA THR A 147 -6.22 -3.36 20.86
C THR A 147 -6.96 -4.60 21.33
N ALA A 148 -7.10 -5.61 20.46
CA ALA A 148 -7.59 -6.91 20.83
C ALA A 148 -6.99 -7.99 19.94
N VAL A 149 -6.72 -9.16 20.53
CA VAL A 149 -6.32 -10.38 19.84
C VAL A 149 -7.19 -11.49 20.39
N GLU A 150 -8.00 -12.11 19.53
CA GLU A 150 -8.87 -13.22 19.87
C GLU A 150 -8.47 -14.44 19.03
N PRO A 151 -7.65 -15.36 19.58
CA PRO A 151 -7.32 -16.60 18.92
C PRO A 151 -8.57 -17.47 18.71
N ASP A 152 -8.69 -18.08 17.52
CA ASP A 152 -9.75 -19.03 17.23
C ASP A 152 -9.60 -20.27 18.13
N LYS A 153 -10.74 -20.89 18.44
CA LYS A 153 -10.74 -22.21 19.06
C LYS A 153 -10.10 -23.22 18.11
N GLN A 154 -9.11 -23.96 18.60
CA GLN A 154 -8.46 -25.01 17.83
C GLN A 154 -9.43 -26.16 17.53
N GLU A 155 -9.67 -26.41 16.24
CA GLU A 155 -10.53 -27.49 15.75
C GLU A 155 -9.79 -28.33 14.70
N ARG A 156 -9.83 -29.65 14.86
CA ARG A 156 -9.12 -30.58 13.97
C ARG A 156 -9.70 -30.52 12.55
N GLY A 157 -8.89 -30.07 11.60
CA GLY A 157 -9.27 -29.96 10.18
C GLY A 157 -9.72 -28.56 9.76
N SER A 158 -9.76 -27.60 10.69
CA SER A 158 -10.02 -26.18 10.42
C SER A 158 -8.71 -25.40 10.35
N VAL A 159 -8.70 -24.33 9.56
CA VAL A 159 -7.61 -23.36 9.56
C VAL A 159 -7.70 -22.57 10.86
N GLU A 160 -6.68 -22.74 11.72
CA GLU A 160 -6.50 -21.93 12.92
C GLU A 160 -6.15 -20.49 12.53
N GLY A 161 -6.70 -19.52 13.24
CA GLY A 161 -6.39 -18.11 13.02
C GLY A 161 -6.52 -17.29 14.30
N ALA A 162 -6.17 -16.01 14.22
CA ALA A 162 -6.40 -15.06 15.30
C ALA A 162 -7.09 -13.82 14.73
N SER A 163 -8.21 -13.43 15.34
CA SER A 163 -8.89 -12.18 15.04
C SER A 163 -8.14 -11.04 15.73
N VAL A 164 -7.46 -10.22 14.95
CA VAL A 164 -6.69 -9.07 15.45
C VAL A 164 -7.46 -7.79 15.14
N THR A 165 -7.73 -7.00 16.18
CA THR A 165 -8.34 -5.69 16.08
C THR A 165 -7.28 -4.62 16.19
N PHE A 166 -7.19 -3.79 15.15
CA PHE A 166 -6.32 -2.64 15.08
C PHE A 166 -7.11 -1.35 15.28
N THR A 167 -6.59 -0.42 16.08
CA THR A 167 -7.15 0.92 16.24
C THR A 167 -6.26 1.95 15.55
N TRP A 168 -6.84 2.72 14.63
CA TRP A 168 -6.13 3.80 13.94
C TRP A 168 -5.86 4.97 14.88
N GLN A 169 -4.67 5.57 14.77
CA GLN A 169 -4.20 6.69 15.57
C GLN A 169 -3.92 7.89 14.68
N GLU A 170 -4.32 9.08 15.13
CA GLU A 170 -3.91 10.32 14.47
C GLU A 170 -2.40 10.51 14.61
N HIS A 171 -1.73 10.80 13.49
CA HIS A 171 -0.28 10.97 13.51
C HIS A 171 0.19 11.97 12.45
N GLU A 172 1.27 12.69 12.74
CA GLU A 172 1.81 13.74 11.87
C GLU A 172 2.28 13.21 10.50
N LEU A 173 2.79 11.98 10.45
CA LEU A 173 3.15 11.29 9.20
C LEU A 173 2.00 11.19 8.19
N PHE A 174 0.76 11.26 8.67
CA PHE A 174 -0.45 11.22 7.85
C PHE A 174 -1.25 12.53 7.93
N ASN A 175 -0.57 13.64 8.21
CA ASN A 175 -1.15 14.98 8.34
C ASN A 175 -2.25 15.07 9.41
N GLY A 176 -2.07 14.38 10.54
CA GLY A 176 -3.06 14.33 11.62
C GLY A 176 -4.34 13.55 11.27
N SER A 177 -4.37 12.88 10.12
CA SER A 177 -5.46 11.96 9.79
C SER A 177 -5.21 10.59 10.46
N PRO A 178 -6.23 9.88 10.94
CA PRO A 178 -6.07 8.52 11.49
C PRO A 178 -5.48 7.55 10.47
N PHE A 179 -5.92 7.67 9.21
CA PHE A 179 -5.37 6.94 8.07
C PHE A 179 -5.73 7.67 6.78
N TRP A 180 -4.98 7.37 5.72
CA TRP A 180 -5.35 7.69 4.35
C TRP A 180 -6.00 6.49 3.69
N ARG A 181 -7.03 6.77 2.88
CA ARG A 181 -7.71 5.76 2.06
C ARG A 181 -7.64 6.15 0.61
N TRP A 182 -7.23 5.20 -0.22
CA TRP A 182 -7.31 5.27 -1.66
C TRP A 182 -8.29 4.21 -2.17
N LEU A 183 -9.13 4.58 -3.14
CA LEU A 183 -10.05 3.69 -3.82
C LEU A 183 -9.95 4.02 -5.31
N GLY A 184 -9.55 3.04 -6.11
CA GLY A 184 -9.44 3.23 -7.55
C GLY A 184 -8.90 1.99 -8.24
N THR A 185 -8.76 2.08 -9.55
CA THR A 185 -8.07 1.03 -10.31
C THR A 185 -6.56 1.29 -10.24
N PRO A 186 -5.73 0.33 -9.79
CA PRO A 186 -4.30 0.54 -9.65
C PRO A 186 -3.65 0.97 -10.96
N GLY A 187 -2.80 2.01 -10.92
CA GLY A 187 -2.15 2.56 -12.10
C GLY A 187 -3.01 3.47 -12.97
N THR A 188 -4.29 3.69 -12.64
CA THR A 188 -5.18 4.63 -13.36
C THR A 188 -5.06 6.07 -12.84
N GLY A 189 -4.28 6.29 -11.77
CA GLY A 189 -3.97 7.62 -11.22
C GLY A 189 -2.83 8.36 -11.92
N ALA A 190 -2.18 7.76 -12.91
CA ALA A 190 -1.21 8.46 -13.73
C ALA A 190 -1.95 9.13 -14.89
N GLU A 191 -1.88 10.46 -14.96
CA GLU A 191 -2.40 11.20 -16.10
C GLU A 191 -1.65 10.77 -17.37
N ALA A 192 -2.36 10.54 -18.47
CA ALA A 192 -1.71 10.36 -19.75
C ALA A 192 -1.06 11.68 -20.19
N LYS A 193 0.27 11.72 -20.26
CA LYS A 193 1.05 12.89 -20.68
C LYS A 193 1.94 12.52 -21.86
N ALA A 194 2.27 13.51 -22.67
CA ALA A 194 3.28 13.36 -23.73
C ALA A 194 4.71 13.62 -23.21
N PHE A 195 4.86 14.29 -22.07
CA PHE A 195 6.16 14.66 -21.49
C PHE A 195 6.23 14.20 -20.05
N TRP A 196 7.32 13.50 -19.72
CA TRP A 196 7.58 12.92 -18.42
C TRP A 196 9.00 13.23 -17.97
N THR A 197 9.19 13.34 -16.67
CA THR A 197 10.50 13.45 -16.03
C THR A 197 10.73 12.22 -15.16
N VAL A 198 11.82 11.49 -15.42
CA VAL A 198 12.27 10.35 -14.61
C VAL A 198 13.46 10.79 -13.78
N THR A 199 13.33 10.77 -12.46
CA THR A 199 14.41 11.13 -11.53
C THR A 199 14.83 9.90 -10.74
N VAL A 200 16.15 9.66 -10.64
CA VAL A 200 16.73 8.65 -9.75
C VAL A 200 17.37 9.40 -8.58
N ASP A 201 16.83 9.19 -7.38
CA ASP A 201 17.22 9.90 -6.16
C ASP A 201 17.97 8.98 -5.20
N GLY A 202 18.62 9.57 -4.19
CA GLY A 202 19.31 8.84 -3.12
C GLY A 202 20.69 8.28 -3.49
N ALA A 203 21.23 8.64 -4.65
CA ALA A 203 22.57 8.27 -5.12
C ALA A 203 22.88 6.75 -5.01
N PRO A 204 22.05 5.87 -5.61
CA PRO A 204 22.33 4.44 -5.64
C PRO A 204 23.71 4.15 -6.24
N THR A 205 24.39 3.15 -5.71
CA THR A 205 25.68 2.66 -6.24
C THR A 205 25.52 1.35 -7.01
N GLY A 206 24.32 0.77 -7.03
CA GLY A 206 24.01 -0.45 -7.75
C GLY A 206 22.51 -0.67 -7.93
N GLY A 207 22.17 -1.81 -8.55
CA GLY A 207 20.80 -2.27 -8.72
C GLY A 207 20.13 -1.81 -10.02
N THR A 208 18.84 -2.14 -10.13
CA THR A 208 18.03 -1.90 -11.33
C THR A 208 16.66 -1.36 -10.96
N TYR A 209 16.02 -0.68 -11.91
CA TYR A 209 14.61 -0.31 -11.83
C TYR A 209 13.91 -0.63 -13.14
N THR A 210 12.58 -0.64 -13.13
CA THR A 210 11.76 -0.79 -14.34
C THR A 210 10.83 0.40 -14.49
N LEU A 211 10.41 0.68 -15.72
CA LEU A 211 9.35 1.65 -16.02
C LEU A 211 8.15 0.90 -16.58
N VAL A 212 6.95 1.39 -16.29
CA VAL A 212 5.70 0.83 -16.81
C VAL A 212 5.07 1.85 -17.74
N LEU A 213 5.00 1.53 -19.03
CA LEU A 213 4.36 2.35 -20.05
C LEU A 213 3.08 1.68 -20.51
N ALA A 214 1.94 2.37 -20.35
CA ALA A 214 0.62 1.86 -20.75
C ALA A 214 0.33 0.43 -20.23
N GLY A 215 0.84 0.08 -19.05
CA GLY A 215 0.69 -1.23 -18.42
C GLY A 215 1.74 -2.28 -18.80
N ALA A 216 2.65 -1.99 -19.74
CA ALA A 216 3.76 -2.87 -20.09
C ALA A 216 5.05 -2.47 -19.35
N SER A 217 5.71 -3.44 -18.71
CA SER A 217 6.95 -3.22 -17.96
C SER A 217 8.17 -3.34 -18.86
N THR A 218 9.10 -2.40 -18.73
CA THR A 218 10.40 -2.49 -19.41
C THR A 218 11.22 -3.65 -18.83
N PRO A 219 12.20 -4.17 -19.59
CA PRO A 219 13.30 -4.91 -19.00
C PRO A 219 14.01 -4.10 -17.90
N PRO A 220 14.75 -4.74 -16.98
CA PRO A 220 15.51 -4.05 -15.95
C PRO A 220 16.47 -3.00 -16.53
N ILE A 221 16.38 -1.77 -16.04
CA ILE A 221 17.22 -0.63 -16.38
C ILE A 221 18.21 -0.42 -15.24
N ALA A 222 19.50 -0.34 -15.54
CA ALA A 222 20.52 -0.10 -14.52
C ALA A 222 20.38 1.27 -13.84
N TYR A 223 20.76 1.37 -12.56
CA TYR A 223 20.70 2.61 -11.78
C TYR A 223 21.36 3.83 -12.45
N ASN A 224 22.42 3.61 -13.23
CA ASN A 224 23.20 4.63 -13.95
C ASN A 224 23.01 4.55 -15.47
N ALA A 225 21.93 3.93 -15.95
CA ALA A 225 21.68 3.78 -17.38
C ALA A 225 21.60 5.14 -18.08
N ALA A 226 22.29 5.28 -19.22
CA ALA A 226 22.17 6.48 -20.05
C ALA A 226 20.77 6.60 -20.67
N ALA A 227 20.36 7.82 -21.05
CA ALA A 227 19.07 8.07 -21.69
C ALA A 227 18.83 7.19 -22.95
N ALA A 228 19.88 6.85 -23.70
CA ALA A 228 19.75 5.93 -24.84
C ALA A 228 19.24 4.53 -24.42
N ALA A 229 19.64 4.04 -23.25
CA ALA A 229 19.18 2.75 -22.72
C ALA A 229 17.73 2.82 -22.24
N ILE A 230 17.30 3.92 -21.62
CA ILE A 230 15.89 4.16 -21.25
C ILE A 230 15.03 4.21 -22.52
N THR A 231 15.50 4.92 -23.54
CA THR A 231 14.85 5.00 -24.86
C THR A 231 14.69 3.63 -25.51
N ALA A 232 15.75 2.82 -25.50
CA ALA A 232 15.72 1.46 -26.04
C ALA A 232 14.76 0.56 -25.26
N ALA A 233 14.77 0.65 -23.93
CA ALA A 233 13.89 -0.14 -23.06
C ALA A 233 12.41 0.18 -23.29
N LEU A 234 12.05 1.46 -23.47
CA LEU A 234 10.67 1.88 -23.72
C LEU A 234 10.19 1.52 -25.13
N ASN A 235 11.02 1.71 -26.17
CA ASN A 235 10.64 1.33 -27.54
C ASN A 235 10.67 -0.19 -27.77
N GLY A 236 11.39 -0.95 -26.93
CA GLY A 236 11.46 -2.41 -26.98
C GLY A 236 10.29 -3.14 -26.33
N LEU A 237 9.31 -2.41 -25.78
CA LEU A 237 8.14 -3.00 -25.12
C LEU A 237 7.23 -3.73 -26.10
N SER A 238 7.05 -5.04 -25.89
CA SER A 238 6.00 -5.79 -26.55
C SER A 238 4.65 -5.54 -25.85
N GLY A 239 3.59 -5.28 -26.62
CA GLY A 239 2.24 -5.02 -26.09
C GLY A 239 1.82 -3.55 -26.04
N VAL A 240 2.73 -2.61 -26.30
CA VAL A 240 2.40 -1.19 -26.44
C VAL A 240 2.13 -0.89 -27.92
N THR A 241 0.88 -0.60 -28.28
CA THR A 241 0.48 -0.27 -29.66
C THR A 241 0.33 1.24 -29.83
N GLY A 242 0.76 1.77 -30.98
CA GLY A 242 0.59 3.21 -31.32
C GLY A 242 1.56 4.18 -30.65
N LEU A 243 2.56 3.69 -29.91
CA LEU A 243 3.63 4.51 -29.30
C LEU A 243 5.00 4.06 -29.84
N SER A 244 5.37 4.57 -31.01
CA SER A 244 6.68 4.33 -31.63
C SER A 244 7.46 5.64 -31.77
N GLY A 245 8.75 5.63 -31.45
CA GLY A 245 9.58 6.84 -31.52
C GLY A 245 9.63 7.62 -30.21
N ILE A 246 9.51 6.91 -29.08
CA ILE A 246 9.73 7.49 -27.75
C ILE A 246 11.18 7.95 -27.67
N THR A 247 11.43 9.12 -27.09
CA THR A 247 12.78 9.62 -26.87
C THR A 247 13.00 9.92 -25.40
N SER A 248 14.22 9.74 -24.91
CA SER A 248 14.62 10.28 -23.63
C SER A 248 15.97 10.97 -23.72
N SER A 249 16.17 11.99 -22.89
CA SER A 249 17.37 12.83 -22.90
C SER A 249 17.76 13.24 -21.48
N GLY A 250 18.98 13.76 -21.33
CA GLY A 250 19.56 14.14 -20.04
C GLY A 250 20.47 13.05 -19.46
N SER A 251 21.18 13.41 -18.40
CA SER A 251 22.05 12.52 -17.61
C SER A 251 21.57 12.45 -16.15
N GLY A 252 20.25 12.55 -15.97
CA GLY A 252 19.56 12.82 -14.71
C GLY A 252 19.24 14.32 -14.53
N PRO A 253 18.02 14.67 -14.07
CA PRO A 253 16.77 13.95 -14.32
C PRO A 253 16.54 13.73 -15.83
N TYR A 254 15.90 12.63 -16.22
CA TYR A 254 15.68 12.28 -17.62
C TYR A 254 14.36 12.84 -18.13
N ALA A 255 14.40 13.59 -19.22
CA ALA A 255 13.20 14.05 -19.91
C ALA A 255 12.78 12.99 -20.95
N VAL A 256 11.64 12.35 -20.75
CA VAL A 256 11.05 11.34 -21.64
C VAL A 256 9.90 11.99 -22.42
N THR A 257 9.94 11.89 -23.75
CA THR A 257 8.91 12.38 -24.66
C THR A 257 8.25 11.22 -25.38
N LEU A 258 6.93 11.12 -25.25
CA LEU A 258 6.07 10.15 -25.91
C LEU A 258 5.42 10.81 -27.14
N PRO A 259 5.24 10.06 -28.25
CA PRO A 259 4.62 10.59 -29.47
C PRO A 259 3.12 10.85 -29.31
N SER A 260 2.45 10.20 -28.35
CA SER A 260 1.08 10.48 -27.94
C SER A 260 0.95 10.32 -26.42
N ALA A 261 -0.08 10.95 -25.85
CA ALA A 261 -0.28 10.96 -24.41
C ALA A 261 -0.53 9.54 -23.91
N ALA A 262 0.34 9.08 -23.01
CA ALA A 262 0.19 7.78 -22.37
C ALA A 262 0.73 7.82 -20.94
N VAL A 263 0.30 6.84 -20.17
CA VAL A 263 0.69 6.68 -18.78
C VAL A 263 2.10 6.09 -18.71
N LEU A 264 3.01 6.82 -18.08
CA LEU A 264 4.31 6.32 -17.66
C LEU A 264 4.35 6.30 -16.13
N ALA A 265 4.78 5.19 -15.57
CA ALA A 265 4.90 5.02 -14.12
C ALA A 265 6.20 4.29 -13.77
N THR A 266 6.55 4.33 -12.48
CA THR A 266 7.64 3.52 -11.94
C THR A 266 7.18 2.08 -11.77
N GLY A 267 8.03 1.14 -12.16
CA GLY A 267 7.86 -0.28 -11.93
C GLY A 267 8.56 -0.73 -10.64
N VAL A 268 9.07 -1.96 -10.66
CA VAL A 268 9.91 -2.52 -9.59
C VAL A 268 11.20 -1.69 -9.44
N ILE A 269 11.58 -1.40 -8.19
CA ILE A 269 12.80 -0.67 -7.83
C ILE A 269 13.65 -1.58 -6.94
N ASP A 270 14.72 -2.13 -7.51
CA ASP A 270 15.71 -2.98 -6.83
C ASP A 270 17.07 -2.25 -6.79
N LEU A 271 17.04 -0.99 -6.35
CA LEU A 271 18.23 -0.14 -6.24
C LEU A 271 18.97 -0.42 -4.92
N THR A 272 20.30 -0.37 -4.96
CA THR A 272 21.16 -0.63 -3.81
C THR A 272 22.21 0.46 -3.61
N GLY A 273 22.67 0.61 -2.37
CA GLY A 273 23.60 1.67 -1.96
C GLY A 273 22.96 3.07 -1.88
N GLY A 274 23.73 4.04 -1.41
CA GLY A 274 23.27 5.42 -1.24
C GLY A 274 22.36 5.64 -0.02
N THR A 275 21.65 6.77 0.00
CA THR A 275 20.71 7.17 1.04
C THR A 275 19.28 7.03 0.54
N SER A 276 18.63 5.91 0.85
CA SER A 276 17.23 5.61 0.47
C SER A 276 16.96 5.80 -1.04
N PRO A 277 17.59 4.97 -1.90
CA PRO A 277 17.48 5.15 -3.33
C PRO A 277 16.05 4.95 -3.81
N SER A 278 15.60 5.81 -4.73
CA SER A 278 14.25 5.76 -5.27
C SER A 278 14.21 6.25 -6.72
N VAL A 279 13.12 5.95 -7.41
CA VAL A 279 12.83 6.46 -8.75
C VAL A 279 11.48 7.15 -8.70
N THR A 280 11.41 8.34 -9.29
CA THR A 280 10.20 9.14 -9.39
C THR A 280 9.89 9.44 -10.86
N VAL A 281 8.61 9.37 -11.24
CA VAL A 281 8.11 9.71 -12.58
C VAL A 281 7.01 10.76 -12.44
N ALA A 282 7.15 11.90 -13.13
CA ALA A 282 6.25 13.06 -13.03
C ALA A 282 5.96 13.74 -14.37
#